data_AF-A0A9D7S4A5-F1
#
_entry.id   AF-A0A9D7S4A5-F1
#
_cell.length_a   1.000
_cell.length_b   1.000
_cell.length_c   1.000
_cell.angle_alpha   90.00
_cell.angle_beta   90.00
_cell.angle_gamma   90.00
#
_symmetry.space_group_name_H-M   'P 1'
#
loop_
_entity.id
_entity.type
_entity.pdbx_description
1 polymer ?
#
loop_
_entity_poly.entity_id
_entity_poly.type
_entity_poly.pdbx_seq_one_letter_code
_entity_poly.pdbx_strand_id
1 'polypeptide(L)'
;MKGATLAHGVAFGLFGGLSGAHAPGGVAGSLLGAVIASLGGLALMGVLKGLLGAVNRDRVADSAVVTRSVDDAFLLLLPYALLAALAEGMFGWSAVQAFSAAGLMSAAGLAGGGMLAHGGRPLPNLLVATVAGALASAAWMTLAGLAGALS
;
A
#
# COMPACT_ATOMS: atom_id res chain seq x y z
N MET A 1 14.83 -2.03 -11.15
CA MET A 1 13.97 -1.16 -10.30
C MET A 1 12.70 -0.67 -11.01
N LYS A 2 12.68 -0.36 -12.32
CA LYS A 2 11.45 0.09 -13.02
C LYS A 2 10.25 -0.88 -12.95
N GLY A 3 10.50 -2.19 -12.91
CA GLY A 3 9.43 -3.20 -12.85
C GLY A 3 8.66 -3.24 -11.53
N ALA A 4 9.33 -2.95 -10.40
CA ALA A 4 8.68 -2.99 -9.08
C ALA A 4 7.67 -1.84 -8.95
N THR A 5 8.07 -0.61 -9.30
CA THR A 5 7.20 0.58 -9.26
C THR A 5 5.92 0.39 -10.09
N LEU A 6 6.05 -0.27 -11.25
CA LEU A 6 4.91 -0.57 -12.11
C LEU A 6 3.98 -1.59 -11.46
N ALA A 7 4.52 -2.64 -10.84
CA ALA A 7 3.76 -3.63 -10.08
C ALA A 7 3.01 -3.02 -8.88
N HIS A 8 3.65 -2.13 -8.12
CA HIS A 8 3.01 -1.40 -7.02
C HIS A 8 1.88 -0.52 -7.54
N GLY A 9 2.13 0.24 -8.59
CA GLY A 9 1.13 1.09 -9.23
C GLY A 9 -0.08 0.31 -9.71
N VAL A 10 0.12 -0.89 -10.27
CA VAL A 10 -0.95 -1.81 -10.68
C VAL A 10 -1.74 -2.33 -9.48
N ALA A 11 -1.08 -2.77 -8.41
CA ALA A 11 -1.78 -3.29 -7.22
C ALA A 11 -2.66 -2.21 -6.58
N PHE A 12 -2.12 -1.00 -6.40
CA PHE A 12 -2.89 0.14 -5.92
C PHE A 12 -4.00 0.55 -6.89
N GLY A 13 -3.72 0.57 -8.19
CA GLY A 13 -4.68 0.91 -9.22
C GLY A 13 -5.85 -0.06 -9.26
N LEU A 14 -5.60 -1.36 -9.05
CA LEU A 14 -6.65 -2.37 -8.90
C LEU A 14 -7.56 -2.08 -7.71
N PHE A 15 -6.97 -1.86 -6.51
CA PHE A 15 -7.79 -1.53 -5.35
C PHE A 15 -8.59 -0.24 -5.53
N GLY A 16 -8.01 0.78 -6.16
CA GLY A 16 -8.69 2.04 -6.46
C GLY A 16 -9.80 1.89 -7.49
N GLY A 17 -9.56 1.10 -8.54
CA GLY A 17 -10.53 0.86 -9.61
C GLY A 17 -11.74 0.07 -9.13
N LEU A 18 -11.51 -0.95 -8.32
CA LEU A 18 -12.57 -1.72 -7.66
C LEU A 18 -13.36 -0.85 -6.66
N SER A 19 -12.66 -0.02 -5.88
CA SER A 19 -13.32 0.93 -4.97
C SER A 19 -14.21 1.94 -5.74
N GLY A 20 -13.72 2.44 -6.88
CA GLY A 20 -14.44 3.39 -7.73
C GLY A 20 -15.52 2.77 -8.62
N ALA A 21 -15.59 1.44 -8.74
CA ALA A 21 -16.65 0.77 -9.51
C ALA A 21 -18.04 0.90 -8.86
N HIS A 22 -18.07 1.14 -7.56
CA HIS A 22 -19.30 1.32 -6.77
C HIS A 22 -19.82 2.76 -6.80
N ALA A 23 -19.14 3.64 -7.52
CA ALA A 23 -19.43 5.06 -7.53
C ALA A 23 -20.39 5.45 -8.68
N PRO A 24 -21.21 6.50 -8.52
CA PRO A 24 -22.22 6.91 -9.52
C PRO A 24 -21.65 7.16 -10.92
N GLY A 25 -20.40 7.62 -11.02
CA GLY A 25 -19.67 7.81 -12.28
C GLY A 25 -19.31 6.55 -13.07
N GLY A 26 -19.62 5.34 -12.58
CA GLY A 26 -19.39 4.07 -13.28
C GLY A 26 -17.92 3.88 -13.70
N VAL A 27 -17.68 3.65 -15.00
CA VAL A 27 -16.33 3.42 -15.55
C VAL A 27 -15.39 4.61 -15.30
N ALA A 28 -15.90 5.84 -15.37
CA ALA A 28 -15.10 7.03 -15.09
C ALA A 28 -14.68 7.09 -13.61
N GLY A 29 -15.57 6.66 -12.69
CA GLY A 29 -15.28 6.51 -11.27
C GLY A 29 -14.19 5.48 -11.00
N SER A 30 -14.23 4.32 -11.66
CA SER A 30 -13.17 3.31 -11.57
C SER A 30 -11.82 3.82 -12.08
N LEU A 31 -11.78 4.51 -13.22
CA LEU A 31 -10.51 5.02 -13.77
C LEU A 31 -9.90 6.10 -12.88
N LEU A 32 -10.72 7.03 -12.37
CA LEU A 32 -10.27 8.05 -11.43
C LEU A 32 -9.80 7.43 -10.11
N GLY A 33 -10.57 6.48 -9.57
CA GLY A 33 -10.20 5.73 -8.37
C GLY A 33 -8.86 5.02 -8.54
N ALA A 34 -8.62 4.37 -9.68
CA ALA A 34 -7.36 3.70 -9.98
C ALA A 34 -6.19 4.69 -10.01
N VAL A 35 -6.32 5.83 -10.69
CA VAL A 35 -5.25 6.85 -10.76
C VAL A 35 -4.94 7.43 -9.39
N ILE A 36 -5.97 7.84 -8.64
CA ILE A 36 -5.82 8.42 -7.29
C ILE A 36 -5.14 7.41 -6.37
N ALA A 37 -5.59 6.16 -6.38
CA ALA A 37 -5.02 5.10 -5.57
C ALA A 37 -3.56 4.81 -5.93
N SER A 38 -3.21 4.71 -7.22
CA SER A 38 -1.82 4.48 -7.64
C SER A 38 -0.91 5.60 -7.16
N LEU A 39 -1.33 6.86 -7.30
CA LEU A 39 -0.55 8.01 -6.85
C LEU A 39 -0.44 8.05 -5.31
N GLY A 40 -1.56 7.87 -4.61
CA GLY A 40 -1.60 7.88 -3.15
C GLY A 40 -0.80 6.73 -2.53
N GLY A 41 -0.91 5.53 -3.09
CA GLY A 41 -0.17 4.35 -2.65
C GLY A 41 1.34 4.48 -2.87
N LEU A 42 1.77 5.02 -4.01
CA LEU A 42 3.19 5.31 -4.25
C LEU A 42 3.73 6.41 -3.31
N ALA A 43 2.93 7.45 -3.03
CA ALA A 43 3.30 8.48 -2.07
C ALA A 43 3.46 7.90 -0.66
N LEU A 44 2.53 7.03 -0.24
CA LEU A 44 2.58 6.33 1.04
C LEU A 44 3.84 5.46 1.17
N MET A 45 4.20 4.72 0.12
CA MET A 45 5.46 3.98 0.08
C MET A 45 6.67 4.90 0.24
N GLY A 46 6.66 6.07 -0.42
CA GLY A 46 7.69 7.08 -0.28
C GLY A 46 7.84 7.58 1.16
N VAL A 47 6.72 7.85 1.84
CA VAL A 47 6.70 8.23 3.26
C VAL A 47 7.30 7.12 4.12
N LEU A 48 6.91 5.86 3.91
CA LEU A 48 7.44 4.74 4.68
C LEU A 48 8.96 4.56 4.47
N LYS A 49 9.44 4.68 3.23
CA LYS A 49 10.88 4.68 2.92
C LYS A 49 11.61 5.78 3.68
N GLY A 50 11.04 6.99 3.70
CA GLY A 50 11.58 8.13 4.44
C GLY A 50 11.66 7.87 5.96
N LEU A 51 10.57 7.37 6.55
CA LEU A 51 10.49 7.07 7.98
C LEU A 51 11.47 5.96 8.41
N LEU A 52 11.48 4.84 7.68
CA LEU A 52 12.42 3.74 7.96
C LEU A 52 13.86 4.17 7.74
N GLY A 53 14.14 4.99 6.72
CA GLY A 53 15.45 5.56 6.48
C GLY A 53 15.90 6.49 7.61
N ALA A 54 15.02 7.37 8.09
CA ALA A 54 15.31 8.27 9.21
C ALA A 54 15.62 7.50 10.50
N VAL A 55 14.85 6.45 10.80
CA VAL A 55 15.02 5.63 12.01
C VAL A 55 16.30 4.80 11.99
N ASN A 56 16.75 4.39 10.81
CA ASN A 56 17.93 3.54 10.64
C ASN A 56 19.16 4.28 10.11
N ARG A 57 19.16 5.61 10.09
CA ARG A 57 20.22 6.45 9.50
C ARG A 57 21.64 6.09 9.96
N ASP A 58 21.79 5.75 11.25
CA ASP A 58 23.09 5.47 11.87
C ASP A 58 23.45 3.97 11.89
N ARG A 59 22.56 3.10 11.38
CA ARG A 59 22.69 1.63 11.43
C ARG A 59 22.73 1.00 10.05
N VAL A 60 21.96 1.56 9.11
CA VAL A 60 21.88 1.11 7.73
C VAL A 60 22.42 2.23 6.87
N ALA A 61 23.70 2.13 6.52
CA ALA A 61 24.40 3.15 5.74
C ALA A 61 23.88 3.29 4.31
N ASP A 62 23.26 2.23 3.77
CA ASP A 62 22.81 2.19 2.39
C ASP A 62 21.28 2.40 2.27
N SER A 63 20.90 3.56 1.70
CA SER A 63 19.51 3.89 1.39
C SER A 63 18.84 2.93 0.39
N ALA A 64 19.64 2.18 -0.39
CA ALA A 64 19.13 1.15 -1.30
C ALA A 64 18.54 -0.04 -0.52
N VAL A 65 19.07 -0.36 0.67
CA VAL A 65 18.54 -1.42 1.54
C VAL A 65 17.13 -1.07 1.99
N VAL A 66 16.92 0.17 2.47
CA VAL A 66 15.59 0.67 2.87
C VAL A 66 14.61 0.60 1.70
N THR A 67 15.04 1.10 0.53
CA THR A 67 14.22 1.12 -0.67
C THR A 67 13.80 -0.28 -1.09
N ARG A 68 14.75 -1.23 -1.10
CA ARG A 68 14.52 -2.61 -1.50
C ARG A 68 13.59 -3.33 -0.53
N SER A 69 13.78 -3.18 0.78
CA SER A 69 12.90 -3.83 1.75
C SER A 69 11.47 -3.31 1.71
N VAL A 70 11.27 -2.02 1.45
CA VAL A 70 9.92 -1.49 1.23
C VAL A 70 9.34 -1.99 -0.09
N ASP A 71 10.11 -1.95 -1.18
CA ASP A 71 9.63 -2.40 -2.49
C ASP A 71 9.24 -3.88 -2.48
N ASP A 72 10.09 -4.74 -1.93
CA ASP A 72 9.84 -6.18 -1.83
C ASP A 72 8.63 -6.47 -0.93
N ALA A 73 8.48 -5.76 0.18
CA ALA A 73 7.33 -5.92 1.07
C ALA A 73 6.01 -5.52 0.40
N PHE A 74 6.00 -4.45 -0.40
CA PHE A 74 4.79 -3.98 -1.08
C PHE A 74 4.41 -4.81 -2.30
N LEU A 75 5.26 -5.71 -2.78
CA LEU A 75 4.84 -6.73 -3.75
C LEU A 75 3.79 -7.68 -3.16
N LEU A 76 3.72 -7.81 -1.82
CA LEU A 76 2.66 -8.54 -1.16
C LEU A 76 1.27 -7.97 -1.45
N LEU A 77 1.14 -6.71 -1.90
CA LEU A 77 -0.17 -6.16 -2.27
C LEU A 77 -0.79 -6.84 -3.49
N LEU A 78 0.01 -7.43 -4.39
CA LEU A 78 -0.49 -8.10 -5.59
C LEU A 78 -1.47 -9.24 -5.28
N PRO A 79 -1.12 -10.24 -4.44
CA PRO A 79 -2.07 -11.29 -4.09
C PRO A 79 -3.30 -10.76 -3.36
N TYR A 80 -3.20 -9.72 -2.53
CA TYR A 80 -4.37 -9.11 -1.90
C TYR A 80 -5.28 -8.38 -2.90
N ALA A 81 -4.70 -7.70 -3.89
CA ALA A 81 -5.45 -7.05 -4.96
C ALA A 81 -6.16 -8.08 -5.85
N LEU A 82 -5.50 -9.20 -6.13
CA LEU A 82 -6.11 -10.32 -6.84
C LEU A 82 -7.27 -10.93 -6.05
N LEU A 83 -7.09 -11.16 -4.75
CA LEU A 83 -8.15 -11.67 -3.87
C LEU A 83 -9.34 -10.70 -3.80
N ALA A 84 -9.10 -9.39 -3.75
CA ALA A 84 -10.17 -8.39 -3.80
C ALA A 84 -10.94 -8.46 -5.13
N ALA A 85 -10.23 -8.54 -6.26
CA ALA A 85 -10.84 -8.65 -7.58
C ALA A 85 -11.68 -9.94 -7.71
N LEU A 86 -11.20 -11.07 -7.18
CA LEU A 86 -11.93 -12.33 -7.18
C LEU A 86 -13.14 -12.28 -6.25
N ALA A 87 -13.00 -11.71 -5.05
CA ALA A 87 -14.10 -11.54 -4.09
C ALA A 87 -15.25 -10.72 -4.70
N GLU A 88 -14.91 -9.63 -5.38
CA GLU A 88 -15.90 -8.77 -6.02
C GLU A 88 -16.47 -9.41 -7.30
N GLY A 89 -15.61 -9.89 -8.20
CA GLY A 89 -16.02 -10.39 -9.51
C GLY A 89 -16.70 -11.76 -9.49
N MET A 90 -16.29 -12.68 -8.59
CA MET A 90 -16.86 -14.03 -8.53
C MET A 90 -17.96 -14.17 -7.48
N PHE A 91 -17.84 -13.46 -6.35
CA PHE A 91 -18.74 -13.65 -5.21
C PHE A 91 -19.67 -12.44 -4.97
N GLY A 92 -19.47 -11.32 -5.67
CA GLY A 92 -20.23 -10.10 -5.45
C GLY A 92 -19.99 -9.48 -4.06
N TRP A 93 -18.84 -9.79 -3.43
CA TRP A 93 -18.52 -9.29 -2.09
C TRP A 93 -17.81 -7.93 -2.17
N SER A 94 -18.38 -6.92 -1.53
CA SER A 94 -17.72 -5.62 -1.32
C SER A 94 -16.62 -5.75 -0.24
N ALA A 95 -15.52 -6.44 -0.59
CA ALA A 95 -14.42 -6.77 0.32
C ALA A 95 -13.11 -6.01 0.04
N VAL A 96 -13.09 -5.12 -0.96
CA VAL A 96 -11.90 -4.37 -1.40
C VAL A 96 -11.22 -3.66 -0.25
N GLN A 97 -11.99 -3.00 0.62
CA GLN A 97 -11.46 -2.25 1.76
C GLN A 97 -10.79 -3.16 2.80
N ALA A 98 -11.34 -4.35 3.03
CA ALA A 98 -10.77 -5.30 3.98
C ALA A 98 -9.44 -5.86 3.45
N PHE A 99 -9.39 -6.21 2.17
CA PHE A 99 -8.16 -6.72 1.54
C PHE A 99 -7.08 -5.65 1.38
N SER A 100 -7.44 -4.42 1.03
CA SER A 100 -6.47 -3.33 0.92
C SER A 100 -5.86 -2.97 2.28
N ALA A 101 -6.68 -2.87 3.34
CA ALA A 101 -6.21 -2.58 4.69
C ALA A 101 -5.32 -3.71 5.23
N ALA A 102 -5.72 -4.97 5.05
CA ALA A 102 -4.91 -6.12 5.46
C ALA A 102 -3.59 -6.19 4.68
N GLY A 103 -3.62 -5.95 3.37
CA GLY A 103 -2.43 -5.93 2.53
C GLY A 103 -1.45 -4.82 2.92
N LEU A 104 -1.94 -3.60 3.15
CA LEU A 104 -1.14 -2.45 3.59
C LEU A 104 -0.48 -2.70 4.96
N MET A 105 -1.24 -3.24 5.91
CA MET A 105 -0.73 -3.55 7.24
C MET A 105 0.35 -4.64 7.21
N SER A 106 0.12 -5.72 6.44
CA SER A 106 1.11 -6.78 6.23
C SER A 106 2.37 -6.26 5.52
N ALA A 107 2.22 -5.44 4.48
CA ALA A 107 3.35 -4.87 3.74
C ALA A 107 4.19 -3.93 4.62
N ALA A 108 3.56 -3.07 5.44
CA ALA A 108 4.28 -2.23 6.39
C ALA A 108 5.03 -3.06 7.43
N GLY A 109 4.39 -4.10 7.97
CA GLY A 109 5.02 -5.06 8.90
C GLY A 109 6.25 -5.74 8.30
N LEU A 110 6.13 -6.28 7.08
CA LEU A 110 7.23 -6.91 6.36
C LEU A 110 8.35 -5.92 6.03
N ALA A 111 8.04 -4.68 5.68
CA ALA A 111 9.06 -3.65 5.42
C ALA A 111 9.88 -3.36 6.69
N GLY A 112 9.22 -3.21 7.84
CA GLY A 112 9.91 -3.04 9.13
C GLY A 112 10.72 -4.27 9.55
N GLY A 113 10.18 -5.47 9.32
CA GLY A 113 10.87 -6.74 9.58
C GLY A 113 12.08 -6.96 8.68
N GLY A 114 11.99 -6.59 7.40
CA GLY A 114 13.09 -6.69 6.43
C GLY A 114 14.32 -5.86 6.83
N MET A 115 14.11 -4.76 7.55
CA MET A 115 15.21 -3.97 8.12
C MET A 115 15.97 -4.70 9.22
N LEU A 116 15.35 -5.64 9.94
CA LEU A 116 16.01 -6.39 11.01
C LEU A 116 17.10 -7.32 10.48
N ALA A 117 16.89 -7.89 9.30
CA ALA A 117 17.88 -8.73 8.62
C ALA A 117 19.16 -7.96 8.25
N HIS A 118 19.12 -6.63 8.28
CA HIS A 118 20.22 -5.73 7.88
C HIS A 118 20.76 -4.91 9.07
N GLY A 119 20.50 -5.34 10.31
CA GLY A 119 20.99 -4.66 11.52
C GLY A 119 20.16 -3.44 11.95
N GLY A 120 18.96 -3.29 11.38
CA GLY A 120 18.01 -2.23 11.74
C GLY A 120 17.53 -2.31 13.19
N ARG A 121 17.00 -1.18 13.70
CA ARG A 121 16.61 -1.07 15.11
C ARG A 121 15.28 -1.81 15.36
N PRO A 122 15.22 -2.82 16.26
CA PRO A 122 14.05 -3.69 16.41
C PRO A 122 12.79 -2.95 16.86
N LEU A 123 12.85 -2.24 18.00
CA LEU A 123 11.69 -1.53 18.54
C LEU A 123 11.21 -0.38 17.62
N PRO A 124 12.10 0.50 17.12
CA PRO A 124 11.70 1.59 16.23
C PRO A 124 11.12 1.11 14.89
N ASN A 125 11.66 0.05 14.29
CA ASN A 125 11.13 -0.48 13.03
C ASN A 125 9.73 -1.06 13.22
N LEU A 126 9.49 -1.74 14.33
CA LEU A 126 8.17 -2.28 14.67
C LEU A 126 7.15 -1.15 14.91
N LEU A 127 7.55 -0.08 15.62
CA LEU A 127 6.71 1.09 15.84
C LEU A 127 6.39 1.83 14.53
N VAL A 128 7.39 2.10 13.69
CA VAL A 128 7.17 2.73 12.37
C VAL A 128 6.27 1.87 11.52
N ALA A 129 6.50 0.56 11.42
CA ALA A 129 5.66 -0.35 10.66
C ALA A 129 4.21 -0.34 11.13
N THR A 130 3.99 -0.35 12.45
CA THR A 130 2.64 -0.37 13.04
C THR A 130 1.92 0.96 12.80
N VAL A 131 2.57 2.08 13.11
CA VAL A 131 1.98 3.42 12.96
C VAL A 131 1.77 3.75 11.48
N ALA A 132 2.78 3.50 10.64
CA ALA A 132 2.66 3.76 9.20
C ALA A 132 1.62 2.83 8.56
N GLY A 133 1.54 1.56 8.97
CA GLY A 133 0.49 0.64 8.52
C GLY A 133 -0.92 1.10 8.92
N ALA A 134 -1.09 1.54 10.17
CA ALA A 134 -2.37 2.07 10.65
C ALA A 134 -2.77 3.36 9.92
N LEU A 135 -1.83 4.30 9.76
CA LEU A 135 -2.05 5.55 9.03
C LEU A 135 -2.31 5.30 7.54
N ALA A 136 -1.61 4.33 6.94
CA ALA A 136 -1.84 3.91 5.57
C ALA A 136 -3.25 3.37 5.36
N SER A 137 -3.70 2.48 6.23
CA SER A 137 -5.05 1.93 6.19
C SER A 137 -6.10 3.02 6.42
N ALA A 138 -5.88 3.92 7.39
CA ALA A 138 -6.78 5.05 7.63
C ALA A 138 -6.85 6.01 6.43
N ALA A 139 -5.69 6.39 5.88
CA ALA A 139 -5.59 7.24 4.69
C ALA A 139 -6.23 6.57 3.46
N TRP A 140 -6.09 5.25 3.34
CA TRP A 140 -6.74 4.49 2.28
C TRP A 140 -8.27 4.54 2.41
N MET A 141 -8.80 4.30 3.62
CA MET A 141 -10.25 4.33 3.87
C MET A 141 -10.83 5.74 3.63
N THR A 142 -10.10 6.80 4.00
CA THR A 142 -10.55 8.17 3.73
C THR A 142 -10.48 8.52 2.25
N LEU A 143 -9.43 8.11 1.54
CA LEU A 143 -9.34 8.29 0.08
C LEU A 143 -10.43 7.52 -0.65
N ALA A 144 -10.73 6.29 -0.25
CA ALA A 144 -11.83 5.51 -0.81
C ALA A 144 -13.19 6.16 -0.53
N GLY A 145 -13.41 6.65 0.70
CA GLY A 145 -14.62 7.39 1.06
C GLY A 145 -14.78 8.69 0.27
N LEU A 146 -13.71 9.46 0.11
CA LEU A 146 -13.70 10.67 -0.71
C LEU A 146 -13.92 10.38 -2.19
N ALA A 147 -13.30 9.33 -2.73
CA ALA A 147 -13.52 8.89 -4.10
C ALA A 147 -15.00 8.56 -4.33
N GLY A 148 -15.62 7.81 -3.41
CA GLY A 148 -17.06 7.51 -3.47
C GLY A 148 -17.97 8.73 -3.29
N ALA A 149 -17.53 9.78 -2.60
CA ALA A 149 -18.31 11.01 -2.41
C ALA A 149 -18.18 12.03 -3.56
N LEU A 150 -17.09 11.97 -4.34
CA LEU A 150 -16.78 12.88 -5.43
C LEU A 150 -17.20 12.36 -6.82
N SER A 151 -17.77 11.17 -6.88
CA SER A 151 -18.19 10.48 -8.11
C SER A 151 -19.68 10.20 -8.11
#